data_AF-A0A257HI97-F1
#
_entry.id   AF-A0A257HI97-F1
#
_cell.length_a   1.000
_cell.length_b   1.000
_cell.length_c   1.000
_cell.angle_alpha   90.00
_cell.angle_beta   90.00
_cell.angle_gamma   90.00
#
_symmetry.space_group_name_H-M   'P 1'
#
loop_
_entity.id
_entity.type
_entity.pdbx_description
1 polymer ?
#
loop_
_entity_poly.entity_id
_entity_poly.type
_entity_poly.pdbx_seq_one_letter_code
_entity_poly.pdbx_strand_id
1 'polypeptide(L)'
;MKISTFVKSAAIGAGLCIFAIGVALAQTAPAPAPTQQAAPASPAAAPLDGRAARDACRDQVDSKLRGTERRDAMQKCMQEKRGATGGPGGGKMDRHAQREHVKEVRNACRDELKTQRFTEEERKTAMQQCAAKKDPKLGKMLACRQEAETKKLERGTREFKTFMRECNTRA
;
A
#
# COMPACT_ATOMS: atom_id res chain seq x y z
N MET A 1 -42.99 25.75 -22.35
CA MET A 1 -43.04 25.23 -23.74
C MET A 1 -41.59 25.08 -24.21
N LYS A 2 -41.00 23.87 -24.17
CA LYS A 2 -40.75 22.98 -25.33
C LYS A 2 -40.37 23.72 -26.62
N ILE A 3 -39.14 23.52 -27.13
CA ILE A 3 -38.83 22.80 -28.39
C ILE A 3 -37.37 22.28 -28.31
N SER A 4 -37.14 21.24 -29.10
CA SER A 4 -36.18 20.15 -28.98
C SER A 4 -34.92 20.28 -29.86
N THR A 5 -33.93 19.44 -29.54
CA THR A 5 -33.01 18.67 -30.43
C THR A 5 -32.01 19.37 -31.36
N PHE A 6 -30.74 18.97 -31.25
CA PHE A 6 -30.00 18.38 -32.39
C PHE A 6 -28.95 17.37 -31.92
N VAL A 7 -29.08 16.13 -32.42
CA VAL A 7 -28.13 15.02 -32.35
C VAL A 7 -27.15 15.14 -33.53
N LYS A 8 -25.87 14.81 -33.32
CA LYS A 8 -24.94 14.51 -34.42
C LYS A 8 -24.03 13.34 -34.04
N SER A 9 -24.33 12.19 -34.65
CA SER A 9 -23.46 11.01 -34.75
C SER A 9 -22.44 11.19 -35.88
N ALA A 10 -21.24 10.62 -35.73
CA ALA A 10 -20.39 10.26 -36.86
C ALA A 10 -19.51 9.06 -36.48
N ALA A 11 -19.69 7.96 -37.23
CA ALA A 11 -18.91 6.74 -37.21
C ALA A 11 -17.94 6.75 -38.40
N ILE A 12 -16.66 6.44 -38.16
CA ILE A 12 -15.62 6.09 -39.15
C ILE A 12 -14.58 5.28 -38.36
N GLY A 13 -14.04 4.12 -38.75
CA GLY A 13 -14.09 3.33 -39.97
C GLY A 13 -13.17 2.11 -39.76
N ALA A 14 -13.40 1.07 -40.54
CA ALA A 14 -12.74 -0.23 -40.50
C ALA A 14 -11.37 -0.26 -41.21
N GLY A 15 -10.61 -1.34 -40.97
CA GLY A 15 -9.46 -1.79 -41.78
C GLY A 15 -8.23 -2.07 -40.91
N LEU A 16 -7.42 -3.11 -41.12
CA LEU A 16 -7.32 -4.10 -42.18
C LEU A 16 -6.38 -5.23 -41.68
N CYS A 17 -6.66 -6.48 -42.05
CA CYS A 17 -5.86 -7.67 -41.77
C CYS A 17 -4.48 -7.65 -42.44
N ILE A 18 -3.46 -8.28 -41.83
CA ILE A 18 -2.40 -8.98 -42.57
C ILE A 18 -2.11 -10.34 -41.92
N PHE A 19 -2.02 -11.34 -42.80
CA PHE A 19 -1.90 -12.78 -42.65
C PHE A 19 -0.44 -13.27 -42.50
N ALA A 20 -0.33 -14.46 -41.88
CA ALA A 20 0.59 -15.57 -42.19
C ALA A 20 2.09 -15.37 -41.81
N ILE A 21 2.94 -16.38 -41.58
CA ILE A 21 3.11 -17.76 -42.07
C ILE A 21 3.99 -18.49 -41.02
N GLY A 22 3.94 -19.83 -40.92
CA GLY A 22 5.13 -20.58 -40.46
C GLY A 22 4.90 -21.89 -39.71
N VAL A 23 4.70 -22.98 -40.44
CA VAL A 23 4.63 -24.37 -39.96
C VAL A 23 6.01 -24.89 -39.58
N ALA A 24 6.13 -25.69 -38.51
CA ALA A 24 7.11 -26.79 -38.44
C ALA A 24 6.70 -27.87 -37.41
N LEU A 25 6.21 -29.00 -37.92
CA LEU A 25 6.20 -30.31 -37.27
C LEU A 25 7.55 -30.98 -37.57
N ALA A 26 8.34 -31.38 -36.57
CA ALA A 26 9.41 -32.40 -36.69
C ALA A 26 9.89 -32.78 -35.27
N GLN A 27 9.57 -33.98 -34.78
CA GLN A 27 10.34 -35.23 -34.87
C GLN A 27 11.26 -35.47 -33.66
N THR A 28 11.00 -36.60 -33.01
CA THR A 28 11.68 -37.24 -31.89
C THR A 28 12.98 -37.93 -32.31
N ALA A 29 14.12 -37.68 -31.64
CA ALA A 29 15.25 -38.60 -31.43
C ALA A 29 16.26 -38.00 -30.40
N PRO A 30 17.30 -38.72 -29.93
CA PRO A 30 17.44 -39.25 -28.56
C PRO A 30 18.37 -38.44 -27.64
N ALA A 31 18.30 -38.80 -26.35
CA ALA A 31 18.91 -38.13 -25.20
C ALA A 31 20.46 -37.99 -25.22
N PRO A 32 20.99 -36.87 -24.70
CA PRO A 32 22.28 -36.81 -24.05
C PRO A 32 22.16 -36.97 -22.51
N ALA A 33 23.07 -37.76 -21.95
CA ALA A 33 23.29 -38.01 -20.52
C ALA A 33 23.90 -36.77 -19.80
N PRO A 34 23.98 -36.75 -18.45
CA PRO A 34 23.68 -35.58 -17.64
C PRO A 34 24.84 -34.58 -17.54
N THR A 35 24.63 -33.37 -18.03
CA THR A 35 25.34 -32.19 -17.52
C THR A 35 24.62 -31.68 -16.28
N GLN A 36 25.35 -31.62 -15.17
CA GLN A 36 24.93 -31.10 -13.87
C GLN A 36 24.04 -29.86 -14.03
N GLN A 37 22.74 -30.03 -13.75
CA GLN A 37 21.81 -28.93 -13.60
C GLN A 37 22.22 -28.12 -12.38
N ALA A 38 22.90 -27.01 -12.62
CA ALA A 38 22.75 -25.85 -11.75
C ALA A 38 21.24 -25.62 -11.60
N ALA A 39 20.78 -25.64 -10.35
CA ALA A 39 19.38 -25.48 -10.00
C ALA A 39 18.79 -24.29 -10.79
N PRO A 40 17.60 -24.44 -11.40
CA PRO A 40 16.93 -23.27 -11.97
C PRO A 40 16.76 -22.27 -10.84
N ALA A 41 17.39 -21.09 -11.00
CA ALA A 41 17.08 -19.94 -10.20
C ALA A 41 15.57 -19.77 -10.27
N SER A 42 14.92 -19.94 -9.11
CA SER A 42 13.47 -19.88 -8.99
C SER A 42 12.97 -18.64 -9.72
N PRO A 43 11.97 -18.74 -10.61
CA PRO A 43 11.35 -17.54 -11.16
C PRO A 43 10.87 -16.72 -9.96
N ALA A 44 11.30 -15.46 -9.90
CA ALA A 44 10.90 -14.52 -8.87
C ALA A 44 9.37 -14.59 -8.76
N ALA A 45 8.89 -15.13 -7.64
CA ALA A 45 7.48 -15.36 -7.43
C ALA A 45 6.75 -14.03 -7.61
N ALA A 46 5.77 -14.01 -8.51
CA ALA A 46 4.82 -12.91 -8.62
C ALA A 46 4.33 -12.53 -7.21
N PRO A 47 4.09 -11.23 -6.93
CA PRO A 47 3.69 -10.79 -5.60
C PRO A 47 2.46 -11.59 -5.17
N LEU A 48 2.64 -12.48 -4.19
CA LEU A 48 1.58 -13.36 -3.75
C LEU A 48 0.46 -12.50 -3.17
N ASP A 49 -0.73 -12.63 -3.75
CA ASP A 49 -1.96 -12.12 -3.17
C ASP A 49 -2.01 -12.58 -1.69
N GLY A 50 -2.51 -11.72 -0.79
CA GLY A 50 -2.50 -11.96 0.65
C GLY A 50 -3.21 -13.27 1.06
N ARG A 51 -4.02 -13.85 0.17
CA ARG A 51 -4.60 -15.19 0.32
C ARG A 51 -3.62 -16.31 0.00
N ALA A 52 -2.90 -16.24 -1.12
CA ALA A 52 -1.92 -17.25 -1.51
C ALA A 52 -0.74 -17.34 -0.52
N ALA A 53 -0.31 -16.21 0.05
CA ALA A 53 0.70 -16.20 1.11
C ALA A 53 0.21 -16.91 2.39
N ARG A 54 -1.08 -16.78 2.73
CA ARG A 54 -1.67 -17.47 3.88
C ARG A 54 -1.77 -18.97 3.67
N ASP A 55 -2.17 -19.39 2.48
CA ASP A 55 -2.28 -20.81 2.15
C ASP A 55 -0.88 -21.46 2.16
N ALA A 56 0.12 -20.82 1.54
CA ALA A 56 1.51 -21.27 1.62
C ALA A 56 2.04 -21.34 3.06
N CYS A 57 1.68 -20.40 3.94
CA CYS A 57 2.06 -20.47 5.35
C CYS A 57 1.28 -21.53 6.11
N ARG A 58 0.03 -21.81 5.74
CA ARG A 58 -0.77 -22.88 6.35
C ARG A 58 -0.17 -24.26 6.06
N ASP A 59 0.38 -24.44 4.86
CA ASP A 59 1.02 -25.69 4.44
C ASP A 59 2.42 -25.85 5.05
N GLN A 60 3.11 -24.75 5.35
CA GLN A 60 4.43 -24.75 6.01
C GLN A 60 4.37 -24.93 7.54
N VAL A 61 3.27 -24.53 8.18
CA VAL A 61 3.10 -24.66 9.64
C VAL A 61 2.73 -26.09 9.99
N ASP A 62 3.49 -26.71 10.91
CA ASP A 62 3.25 -28.08 11.34
C ASP A 62 1.81 -28.28 11.83
N SER A 63 1.13 -29.24 11.19
CA SER A 63 -0.24 -29.66 11.50
C SER A 63 -0.44 -30.14 12.95
N LYS A 64 0.65 -30.52 13.63
CA LYS A 64 0.68 -30.94 15.04
C LYS A 64 0.59 -29.78 16.02
N LEU A 65 0.95 -28.56 15.61
CA LEU A 65 0.79 -27.37 16.45
C LEU A 65 -0.69 -27.07 16.65
N ARG A 66 -1.08 -26.75 17.88
CA ARG A 66 -2.46 -26.38 18.25
C ARG A 66 -2.48 -25.04 18.98
N GLY A 67 -3.66 -24.43 19.07
CA GLY A 67 -3.87 -23.23 19.89
C GLY A 67 -2.95 -22.05 19.56
N THR A 68 -2.25 -21.54 20.57
CA THR A 68 -1.35 -20.38 20.50
C THR A 68 -0.12 -20.63 19.64
N GLU A 69 0.53 -21.78 19.78
CA GLU A 69 1.77 -22.11 19.07
C GLU A 69 1.57 -22.13 17.56
N ARG A 70 0.43 -22.65 17.10
CA ARG A 70 0.05 -22.61 15.68
C ARG A 70 -0.17 -21.18 15.18
N ARG A 71 -0.73 -20.30 16.01
CA ARG A 71 -0.96 -18.90 15.66
C ARG A 71 0.36 -18.15 15.53
N ASP A 72 1.28 -18.38 16.46
CA ASP A 72 2.59 -17.72 16.48
C ASP A 72 3.45 -18.19 15.30
N ALA A 73 3.44 -19.50 14.99
CA ALA A 73 4.12 -20.06 13.82
C ALA A 73 3.57 -19.50 12.50
N MET A 74 2.23 -19.41 12.38
CA MET A 74 1.58 -18.83 11.20
C MET A 74 1.86 -17.33 11.07
N GLN A 75 1.93 -16.60 12.18
CA GLN A 75 2.28 -15.17 12.20
C GLN A 75 3.73 -14.96 11.77
N LYS A 76 4.66 -15.78 12.26
CA LYS A 76 6.08 -15.74 11.88
C LYS A 76 6.26 -16.00 10.39
N CYS A 77 5.66 -17.07 9.85
CA CYS A 77 5.73 -17.37 8.41
C CYS A 77 5.16 -16.22 7.56
N MET A 78 4.03 -15.64 7.96
CA MET A 78 3.43 -14.50 7.24
C MET A 78 4.30 -13.25 7.30
N GLN A 79 5.05 -13.05 8.38
CA GLN A 79 5.97 -11.92 8.54
C GLN A 79 7.21 -12.09 7.66
N GLU A 80 7.78 -13.30 7.63
CA GLU A 80 8.92 -13.66 6.76
C GLU A 80 8.55 -13.53 5.28
N LYS A 81 7.39 -14.07 4.85
CA LYS A 81 6.93 -13.95 3.45
C LYS A 81 6.60 -12.52 3.04
N ARG A 82 6.12 -11.69 3.98
CA ARG A 82 5.92 -10.24 3.73
C ARG A 82 7.22 -9.45 3.67
N GLY A 83 8.26 -9.86 4.41
CA GLY A 83 9.59 -9.24 4.33
C GLY A 83 10.34 -9.60 3.05
N ALA A 84 10.15 -10.82 2.54
CA ALA A 84 10.80 -11.30 1.33
C ALA A 84 10.14 -10.80 0.03
N THR A 85 8.85 -10.47 0.05
CA THR A 85 8.16 -9.88 -1.09
C THR A 85 8.16 -8.36 -0.98
N GLY A 86 9.27 -7.74 -1.38
CA GLY A 86 9.42 -6.28 -1.56
C GLY A 86 8.52 -5.71 -2.67
N GLY A 87 7.25 -6.09 -2.71
CA GLY A 87 6.26 -5.49 -3.58
C GLY A 87 5.90 -4.08 -3.08
N PRO A 88 5.40 -3.18 -3.96
CA PRO A 88 5.07 -1.79 -3.64
C PRO A 88 3.90 -1.60 -2.64
N GLY A 89 3.54 -2.64 -1.89
CA GLY A 89 2.61 -2.63 -0.76
C GLY A 89 3.32 -2.74 0.58
N GLY A 90 4.33 -1.91 0.84
CA GLY A 90 5.01 -1.78 2.15
C GLY A 90 4.07 -1.25 3.23
N GLY A 91 3.22 -2.12 3.79
CA GLY A 91 2.02 -1.67 4.52
C GLY A 91 1.82 -2.20 5.93
N LYS A 92 2.62 -3.15 6.44
CA LYS A 92 2.33 -3.72 7.78
C LYS A 92 3.51 -3.88 8.73
N MET A 93 4.77 -3.85 8.28
CA MET A 93 5.90 -3.80 9.21
C MET A 93 6.25 -2.36 9.64
N ASP A 94 5.80 -1.33 8.93
CA ASP A 94 6.00 0.08 9.33
C ASP A 94 4.90 0.67 10.21
N ARG A 95 3.73 0.04 10.32
CA ARG A 95 2.60 0.66 11.02
C ARG A 95 2.82 0.73 12.53
N HIS A 96 3.51 -0.26 13.11
CA HIS A 96 3.87 -0.25 14.53
C HIS A 96 4.98 0.76 14.80
N ALA A 97 6.07 0.71 14.03
CA ALA A 97 7.16 1.67 14.13
C ALA A 97 6.68 3.12 13.95
N GLN A 98 5.80 3.37 12.98
CA GLN A 98 5.19 4.68 12.77
C GLN A 98 4.30 5.12 13.94
N ARG A 99 3.59 4.19 14.59
CA ARG A 99 2.80 4.51 15.80
C ARG A 99 3.70 4.89 16.97
N GLU A 100 4.77 4.13 17.19
CA GLU A 100 5.74 4.43 18.25
C GLU A 100 6.45 5.76 17.99
N HIS A 101 6.84 6.05 16.74
CA HIS A 101 7.40 7.34 16.37
C HIS A 101 6.45 8.52 16.65
N VAL A 102 5.18 8.42 16.23
CA VAL A 102 4.18 9.46 16.50
C VAL A 102 3.93 9.63 18.01
N LYS A 103 3.98 8.54 18.77
CA LYS A 103 3.84 8.55 20.23
C LYS A 103 5.04 9.23 20.90
N GLU A 104 6.26 8.94 20.45
CA GLU A 104 7.49 9.57 20.92
C GLU A 104 7.46 11.08 20.66
N VAL A 105 7.13 11.51 19.43
CA VAL A 105 6.97 12.93 19.07
C VAL A 105 5.94 13.62 19.98
N ARG A 106 4.80 12.98 20.23
CA ARG A 106 3.76 13.52 21.13
C ARG A 106 4.23 13.61 22.57
N ASN A 107 4.97 12.62 23.07
CA ASN A 107 5.49 12.65 24.43
C ASN A 107 6.53 13.75 24.59
N ALA A 108 7.46 13.89 23.65
CA ALA A 108 8.43 14.97 23.64
C ALA A 108 7.74 16.36 23.63
N CYS A 109 6.72 16.55 22.80
CA CYS A 109 5.94 17.78 22.79
C CYS A 109 5.19 18.01 24.11
N ARG A 110 4.66 16.96 24.74
CA ARG A 110 4.00 17.08 26.05
C ARG A 110 5.01 17.50 27.12
N ASP A 111 6.22 16.96 27.08
CA ASP A 111 7.30 17.31 28.01
C ASP A 111 7.78 18.75 27.87
N GLU A 112 7.82 19.29 26.64
CA GLU A 112 8.18 20.69 26.39
C GLU A 112 7.08 21.67 26.85
N LEU A 113 5.82 21.26 26.77
CA LEU A 113 4.67 22.10 27.10
C LEU A 113 4.17 21.93 28.54
N LYS A 114 4.70 20.96 29.31
CA LYS A 114 4.19 20.64 30.67
C LYS A 114 4.35 21.78 31.67
N THR A 115 5.35 22.63 31.49
CA THR A 115 5.65 23.76 32.38
C THR A 115 4.85 25.01 32.02
N GLN A 116 4.20 25.02 30.85
CA GLN A 116 3.42 26.15 30.39
C GLN A 116 1.96 26.03 30.84
N ARG A 117 1.42 27.11 31.42
CA ARG A 117 0.01 27.18 31.80
C ARG A 117 -0.85 27.55 30.59
N PHE A 118 -1.21 26.54 29.81
CA PHE A 118 -2.16 26.67 28.71
C PHE A 118 -3.58 26.30 29.15
N THR A 119 -4.56 27.00 28.58
CA THR A 119 -5.94 26.50 28.50
C THR A 119 -6.01 25.26 27.61
N GLU A 120 -7.14 24.53 27.64
CA GLU A 120 -7.27 23.28 26.89
C GLU A 120 -7.12 23.47 25.37
N GLU A 121 -7.64 24.58 24.83
CA GLU A 121 -7.54 24.91 23.40
C GLU A 121 -6.13 25.32 23.00
N GLU A 122 -5.48 26.20 23.77
CA GLU A 122 -4.09 26.60 23.54
C GLU A 122 -3.14 25.39 23.60
N ARG A 123 -3.38 24.47 24.54
CA ARG A 123 -2.60 23.23 24.66
C ARG A 123 -2.73 22.36 23.41
N LYS A 124 -3.93 22.24 22.83
CA LYS A 124 -4.16 21.46 21.61
C LYS A 124 -3.43 22.08 20.42
N THR A 125 -3.50 23.39 20.26
CA THR A 125 -2.81 24.13 19.19
C THR A 125 -1.30 24.05 19.35
N ALA A 126 -0.78 24.28 20.55
CA ALA A 126 0.65 24.19 20.85
C ALA A 126 1.20 22.77 20.61
N MET A 127 0.44 21.72 21.00
CA MET A 127 0.80 20.34 20.70
C MET A 127 0.84 20.05 19.19
N GLN A 128 -0.12 20.57 18.42
CA GLN A 128 -0.13 20.39 16.96
C GLN A 128 1.04 21.11 16.30
N GLN A 129 1.35 22.33 16.72
CA GLN A 129 2.50 23.09 16.21
C GLN A 129 3.82 22.41 16.58
N CYS A 130 3.97 21.94 17.81
CA CYS A 130 5.17 21.19 18.22
C CYS A 130 5.32 19.90 17.40
N ALA A 131 4.25 19.14 17.23
CA ALA A 131 4.28 17.90 16.44
C ALA A 131 4.59 18.19 14.96
N ALA A 132 4.07 19.28 14.39
CA ALA A 132 4.40 19.72 13.03
C ALA A 132 5.88 20.11 12.86
N LYS A 133 6.48 20.72 13.89
CA LYS A 133 7.91 21.07 13.90
C LYS A 133 8.81 19.85 13.98
N LYS A 134 8.43 18.85 14.78
CA LYS A 134 9.23 17.63 14.99
C LYS A 134 9.04 16.57 13.92
N ASP A 135 7.85 16.50 13.32
CA ASP A 135 7.54 15.55 12.24
C ASP A 135 7.02 16.32 11.00
N PRO A 136 7.82 16.43 9.93
CA PRO A 136 7.42 17.14 8.72
C PRO A 136 6.23 16.48 8.02
N LYS A 137 6.01 15.18 8.20
CA LYS A 137 4.84 14.48 7.67
C LYS A 137 3.56 14.95 8.36
N LEU A 138 3.61 15.17 9.68
CA LEU A 138 2.49 15.75 10.42
C LEU A 138 2.26 17.22 10.04
N GLY A 139 3.32 17.99 9.82
CA GLY A 139 3.24 19.37 9.33
C GLY A 139 2.53 19.46 7.98
N LYS A 140 2.91 18.63 7.00
CA LYS A 140 2.23 18.53 5.70
C LYS A 140 0.75 18.14 5.85
N MET A 141 0.44 17.16 6.70
CA MET A 141 -0.96 16.77 6.95
C MET A 141 -1.78 17.92 7.54
N LEU A 142 -1.21 18.74 8.41
CA LEU A 142 -1.91 19.90 8.98
C LEU A 142 -2.14 20.98 7.92
N ALA A 143 -1.16 21.29 7.10
CA ALA A 143 -1.30 22.23 5.98
C ALA A 143 -2.41 21.77 5.00
N CYS A 144 -2.37 20.50 4.59
CA CYS A 144 -3.41 19.91 3.75
C CYS A 144 -4.80 19.98 4.39
N ARG A 145 -4.90 19.78 5.71
CA ARG A 145 -6.17 19.91 6.42
C ARG A 145 -6.68 21.35 6.40
N GLN A 146 -5.80 22.34 6.58
CA GLN A 146 -6.18 23.76 6.49
C GLN A 146 -6.66 24.11 5.08
N GLU A 147 -5.99 23.64 4.03
CA GLU A 147 -6.46 23.83 2.65
C GLU A 147 -7.83 23.19 2.40
N ALA A 148 -8.08 22.01 2.98
CA ALA A 148 -9.37 21.35 2.89
C ALA A 148 -10.48 22.18 3.55
N GLU A 149 -10.18 22.79 4.71
CA GLU A 149 -11.09 23.68 5.43
C GLU A 149 -11.35 24.97 4.65
N THR A 150 -10.33 25.55 4.01
CA THR A 150 -10.49 26.69 3.09
C THR A 150 -11.41 26.36 1.92
N LYS A 151 -11.34 25.12 1.42
CA LYS A 151 -12.24 24.60 0.38
C LYS A 151 -13.61 24.16 0.89
N LYS A 152 -13.89 24.37 2.18
CA LYS A 152 -15.13 23.96 2.87
C LYS A 152 -15.44 22.47 2.70
N LEU A 153 -14.41 21.63 2.59
CA LEU A 153 -14.57 20.18 2.53
C LEU A 153 -14.88 19.65 3.93
N GLU A 154 -16.06 19.06 4.09
CA GLU A 154 -16.48 18.48 5.37
C GLU A 154 -15.59 17.30 5.77
N ARG A 155 -15.10 17.32 7.01
CA ARG A 155 -14.24 16.26 7.54
C ARG A 155 -14.94 14.91 7.48
N GLY A 156 -14.27 13.92 6.90
CA GLY A 156 -14.74 12.54 6.87
C GLY A 156 -15.52 12.15 5.61
N THR A 157 -15.93 13.13 4.79
CA THR A 157 -16.51 12.89 3.46
C THR A 157 -15.52 12.21 2.52
N ARG A 158 -16.03 11.61 1.44
CA ARG A 158 -15.20 11.00 0.40
C ARG A 158 -14.28 12.05 -0.25
N GLU A 159 -14.81 13.24 -0.51
CA GLU A 159 -14.07 14.34 -1.13
C GLU A 159 -12.92 14.82 -0.24
N PHE A 160 -13.17 15.00 1.06
CA PHE A 160 -12.11 15.32 2.02
C PHE A 160 -11.02 14.25 2.05
N LYS A 161 -11.39 12.96 2.06
CA LYS A 161 -10.43 11.85 2.09
C LYS A 161 -9.59 11.78 0.80
N THR A 162 -10.22 12.00 -0.35
CA THR A 162 -9.54 12.05 -1.65
C THR A 162 -8.58 13.24 -1.68
N PHE A 163 -9.05 14.44 -1.33
CA PHE A 163 -8.23 15.64 -1.29
C PHE A 163 -7.03 15.50 -0.34
N MET A 164 -7.24 14.98 0.87
CA MET A 164 -6.16 14.74 1.84
C MET A 164 -5.14 13.72 1.33
N ARG A 165 -5.56 12.72 0.55
CA ARG A 165 -4.64 11.76 -0.06
C ARG A 165 -3.80 12.45 -1.12
N GLU A 166 -4.44 13.16 -2.03
CA GLU A 166 -3.77 13.88 -3.12
C GLU A 166 -2.80 14.93 -2.57
N CYS A 167 -3.25 15.77 -1.64
CA CYS A 167 -2.44 16.82 -1.04
C CYS A 167 -1.22 16.26 -0.30
N ASN A 168 -1.37 15.18 0.48
CA ASN A 168 -0.23 14.56 1.18
C ASN A 168 0.76 13.86 0.23
N THR A 169 0.37 13.58 -1.01
CA THR A 169 1.23 12.96 -2.03
C THR A 169 1.82 13.96 -3.02
N ARG A 170 1.33 15.20 -3.05
CA ARG A 170 1.92 16.29 -3.83
C ARG A 170 3.22 16.69 -3.13
N ALA A 171 4.34 16.30 -3.72
CA ALA A 171 5.69 16.54 -3.21
C ALA A 171 6.09 18.00 -3.40
#